data_AF-A0A8J7V264-F1
#
_entry.id   AF-A0A8J7V264-F1
#
_cell.length_a   1.000
_cell.length_b   1.000
_cell.length_c   1.000
_cell.angle_alpha   90.00
_cell.angle_beta   90.00
_cell.angle_gamma   90.00
#
_symmetry.space_group_name_H-M   'P 1'
#
loop_
_entity.id
_entity.type
_entity.pdbx_description
1 polymer ?
#
loop_
_entity_poly.entity_id
_entity_poly.type
_entity_poly.pdbx_seq_one_letter_code
_entity_poly.pdbx_strand_id
1 'polypeptide(L)'
;MSALPQASPASCPAYTDLADRFRRMAVLAECETVLHWDAAVIMPASAAGPRGDQLAELRVILHEQSTDPALAELLQAAGGEPLDPWQAANLREMRRDHLHAAAVPGDLVAALSRACSACESVWRDARPRNDYAAVAPHLEEVLRLTRRAAAAKADALGLDPYDALMDQFEPDARRAEVDPILEDYAAFLPDFLGEVLEEQARHPAPRVPEGPFPADAQRRLVRTLLETVGFPFDQGRMDESAHPFSTGYPGDSRITITIKEDDPAMAVMAALHECGHALYEANLPSDWARQPVGRARGMAVHESQSLIVEMQACRSPEFIGWLAPRLSEWLGDDPAFAPDNLRALYGRVTPDFIRVEADEVTYPAHVILRYRLEKALLAGDLSVADLPGAWDEGMEALLGIRPPCPAKGCMQDIHWFDGAFGYFPTYTLGAMTAAQLMAAARAERPGIPDDLTRGDFGPLLDWLRRHVHSRASSLSTRELVTEATGRSLDPAAFRAHLRARYLGRD
;
A
#
# COMPACT_ATOMS: atom_id res chain seq x y z
N MET A 1 9.41 42.87 40.82
CA MET A 1 8.94 41.78 39.93
C MET A 1 10.16 41.19 39.26
N SER A 2 10.67 40.08 39.78
CA SER A 2 11.83 39.39 39.19
C SER A 2 11.34 38.54 38.04
N ALA A 3 11.77 38.86 36.82
CA ALA A 3 11.58 37.98 35.68
C ALA A 3 12.37 36.69 35.94
N LEU A 4 11.69 35.54 35.85
CA LEU A 4 12.35 34.24 35.85
C LEU A 4 13.25 34.14 34.61
N PRO A 5 14.47 33.60 34.72
CA PRO A 5 15.31 33.38 33.56
C PRO A 5 14.66 32.34 32.65
N GLN A 6 14.40 32.71 31.40
CA GLN A 6 14.09 31.75 30.34
C GLN A 6 15.35 30.90 30.14
N ALA A 7 15.26 29.60 30.45
CA ALA A 7 16.32 28.66 30.14
C ALA A 7 16.55 28.65 28.61
N SER A 8 17.79 28.86 28.17
CA SER A 8 18.18 28.59 26.79
C SER A 8 17.79 27.14 26.44
N PRO A 9 17.22 26.86 25.25
CA PRO A 9 16.93 25.48 24.85
C PRO A 9 18.23 24.68 24.95
N ALA A 10 18.17 23.55 25.63
CA ALA A 10 19.32 22.67 25.78
C ALA A 10 19.80 22.25 24.38
N SER A 11 21.11 22.34 24.15
CA SER A 11 21.70 21.97 22.86
C SER A 11 21.69 20.44 22.72
N CYS A 12 21.19 19.95 21.58
CA CYS A 12 21.18 18.52 21.20
C CYS A 12 22.11 18.30 19.99
N PRO A 13 23.45 18.43 20.16
CA PRO A 13 24.39 18.39 19.05
C PRO A 13 24.46 17.05 18.33
N ALA A 14 24.39 15.91 19.03
CA ALA A 14 24.44 14.60 18.40
C ALA A 14 23.17 14.34 17.58
N TYR A 15 22.01 14.70 18.11
CA TYR A 15 20.75 14.65 17.36
C TYR A 15 20.78 15.55 16.12
N THR A 16 21.35 16.75 16.23
CA THR A 16 21.45 17.68 15.09
C THR A 16 22.30 17.09 13.96
N ASP A 17 23.47 16.48 14.28
CA ASP A 17 24.29 15.78 13.28
C ASP A 17 23.53 14.60 12.63
N LEU A 18 22.83 13.79 13.42
CA LEU A 18 21.97 12.72 12.90
C LEU A 18 20.91 13.25 11.94
N ALA A 19 20.17 14.28 12.34
CA ALA A 19 19.12 14.87 11.53
C ALA A 19 19.69 15.38 10.19
N ASP A 20 20.87 15.99 10.20
CA ASP A 20 21.55 16.43 8.98
C ASP A 20 21.97 15.27 8.07
N ARG A 21 22.47 14.18 8.62
CA ARG A 21 22.83 12.97 7.85
C ARG A 21 21.61 12.32 7.22
N PHE A 22 20.54 12.11 7.99
CA PHE A 22 19.29 11.55 7.48
C PHE A 22 18.63 12.45 6.44
N ARG A 23 18.71 13.78 6.61
CA ARG A 23 18.24 14.73 5.58
C ARG A 23 19.01 14.56 4.26
N ARG A 24 20.33 14.35 4.32
CA ARG A 24 21.14 14.10 3.11
C ARG A 24 20.76 12.79 2.42
N MET A 25 20.59 11.72 3.19
CA MET A 25 20.11 10.43 2.66
C MET A 25 18.72 10.59 2.02
N ALA A 26 17.79 11.31 2.66
CA ALA A 26 16.47 11.56 2.10
C ALA A 26 16.53 12.28 0.74
N VAL A 27 17.39 13.29 0.57
CA VAL A 27 17.55 13.98 -0.73
C VAL A 27 18.08 13.04 -1.82
N LEU A 28 19.00 12.14 -1.48
CA LEU A 28 19.49 11.13 -2.44
C LEU A 28 18.39 10.14 -2.82
N ALA A 29 17.56 9.73 -1.86
CA ALA A 29 16.40 8.89 -2.12
C ALA A 29 15.36 9.62 -2.99
N GLU A 30 15.12 10.92 -2.77
CA GLU A 30 14.26 11.75 -3.65
C GLU A 30 14.77 11.73 -5.10
N CYS A 31 16.09 11.80 -5.32
CA CYS A 31 16.68 11.66 -6.65
C CYS A 31 16.44 10.27 -7.26
N GLU A 32 16.60 9.21 -6.47
CA GLU A 32 16.31 7.84 -6.90
C GLU A 32 14.84 7.71 -7.35
N THR A 33 13.91 8.25 -6.57
CA THR A 33 12.47 8.25 -6.86
C THR A 33 12.17 8.88 -8.22
N VAL A 34 12.77 10.04 -8.53
CA VAL A 34 12.56 10.72 -9.83
C VAL A 34 13.14 9.90 -10.99
N LEU A 35 14.30 9.28 -10.82
CA LEU A 35 14.91 8.41 -11.83
C LEU A 35 14.08 7.15 -12.08
N HIS A 36 13.47 6.60 -11.02
CA HIS A 36 12.56 5.46 -11.15
C HIS A 36 11.29 5.85 -11.90
N TRP A 37 10.65 6.97 -11.52
CA TRP A 37 9.49 7.51 -12.24
C TRP A 37 9.81 7.73 -13.72
N ASP A 38 10.92 8.38 -14.04
CA ASP A 38 11.28 8.65 -15.43
C ASP A 38 11.48 7.35 -16.21
N ALA A 39 12.05 6.32 -15.58
CA ALA A 39 12.27 5.01 -16.19
C ALA A 39 10.94 4.32 -16.59
N ALA A 40 9.89 4.54 -15.80
CA ALA A 40 8.58 3.93 -15.99
C ALA A 40 7.66 4.73 -16.94
N VAL A 41 7.97 6.00 -17.22
CA VAL A 41 7.05 6.93 -17.89
C VAL A 41 7.61 7.53 -19.19
N ILE A 42 8.79 8.15 -19.15
CA ILE A 42 9.30 8.99 -20.26
C ILE A 42 10.56 8.40 -20.92
N MET A 43 11.33 7.60 -20.19
CA MET A 43 12.64 7.12 -20.60
C MET A 43 12.60 6.31 -21.91
N PRO A 44 13.47 6.60 -22.90
CA PRO A 44 13.62 5.76 -24.09
C PRO A 44 14.06 4.33 -23.73
N ALA A 45 13.51 3.33 -24.40
CA ALA A 45 13.82 1.92 -24.13
C ALA A 45 15.31 1.57 -24.21
N SER A 46 16.09 2.23 -25.08
CA SER A 46 17.53 2.00 -25.22
C SER A 46 18.37 2.54 -24.04
N ALA A 47 17.80 3.34 -23.14
CA ALA A 47 18.48 3.91 -21.99
C ALA A 47 18.41 3.03 -20.73
N ALA A 48 17.79 1.85 -20.79
CA ALA A 48 17.58 0.97 -19.65
C ALA A 48 18.88 0.58 -18.92
N GLY A 49 19.96 0.27 -19.65
CA GLY A 49 21.28 -0.06 -19.08
C GLY A 49 21.86 1.12 -18.27
N PRO A 50 22.13 2.28 -18.91
CA PRO A 50 22.62 3.45 -18.19
C PRO A 50 21.74 3.93 -17.03
N ARG A 51 20.40 3.81 -17.14
CA ARG A 51 19.49 4.10 -16.01
C ARG A 51 19.65 3.12 -14.87
N GLY A 52 19.83 1.84 -15.18
CA GLY A 52 20.15 0.80 -14.21
C GLY A 52 21.42 1.14 -13.41
N ASP A 53 22.48 1.59 -14.11
CA ASP A 53 23.74 1.99 -13.47
C ASP A 53 23.55 3.19 -12.52
N GLN A 54 22.78 4.21 -12.94
CA GLN A 54 22.47 5.38 -12.10
C GLN A 54 21.74 5.01 -10.81
N LEU A 55 20.70 4.18 -10.91
CA LEU A 55 19.93 3.71 -9.76
C LEU A 55 20.77 2.82 -8.84
N ALA A 56 21.61 1.96 -9.41
CA ALA A 56 22.50 1.10 -8.65
C ALA A 56 23.50 1.91 -7.81
N GLU A 57 24.15 2.92 -8.42
CA GLU A 57 25.12 3.78 -7.72
C GLU A 57 24.46 4.55 -6.56
N LEU A 58 23.27 5.14 -6.78
CA LEU A 58 22.54 5.83 -5.71
C LEU A 58 22.23 4.91 -4.53
N ARG A 59 21.80 3.67 -4.81
CA ARG A 59 21.53 2.67 -3.76
C ARG A 59 22.78 2.28 -2.98
N VAL A 60 23.93 2.16 -3.64
CA VAL A 60 25.22 1.90 -2.97
C VAL A 60 25.54 3.05 -2.02
N ILE A 61 25.48 4.29 -2.49
CA ILE A 61 25.77 5.48 -1.68
C ILE A 61 24.82 5.57 -0.47
N LEU A 62 23.52 5.32 -0.69
CA LEU A 62 22.52 5.30 0.38
C LEU A 62 22.81 4.20 1.40
N HIS A 63 23.12 3.00 0.93
CA HIS A 63 23.43 1.86 1.79
C HIS A 63 24.67 2.15 2.65
N GLU A 64 25.77 2.59 2.04
CA GLU A 64 27.01 2.96 2.75
C GLU A 64 26.74 3.99 3.86
N GLN A 65 25.96 5.04 3.58
CA GLN A 65 25.58 6.04 4.59
C GLN A 65 24.67 5.47 5.69
N SER A 66 23.72 4.61 5.34
CA SER A 66 22.78 4.01 6.29
C SER A 66 23.45 3.03 7.26
N THR A 67 24.58 2.43 6.85
CA THR A 67 25.35 1.45 7.62
C THR A 67 26.67 1.99 8.17
N ASP A 68 26.92 3.30 8.08
CA ASP A 68 28.13 3.93 8.63
C ASP A 68 28.26 3.60 10.13
N PRO A 69 29.38 2.99 10.58
CA PRO A 69 29.60 2.69 12.00
C PRO A 69 29.49 3.91 12.91
N ALA A 70 29.83 5.11 12.42
CA ALA A 70 29.67 6.35 13.19
C ALA A 70 28.20 6.69 13.49
N LEU A 71 27.26 6.17 12.69
CA LEU A 71 25.84 6.37 12.91
C LEU A 71 25.38 5.69 14.21
N ALA A 72 25.89 4.50 14.51
CA ALA A 72 25.55 3.78 15.74
C ALA A 72 25.97 4.56 17.00
N GLU A 73 27.17 5.14 16.99
CA GLU A 73 27.69 5.97 18.09
C GLU A 73 26.83 7.24 18.28
N LEU A 74 26.48 7.90 17.17
CA LEU A 74 25.62 9.09 17.20
C LEU A 74 24.20 8.76 17.69
N LEU A 75 23.60 7.66 17.23
CA LEU A 75 22.27 7.19 17.66
C LEU A 75 22.25 6.91 19.17
N GLN A 76 23.34 6.37 19.72
CA GLN A 76 23.48 6.16 21.15
C GLN A 76 23.62 7.50 21.91
N ALA A 77 24.50 8.38 21.45
CA ALA A 77 24.74 9.69 22.07
C ALA A 77 23.47 10.57 22.10
N ALA A 78 22.76 10.66 20.98
CA ALA A 78 21.50 11.40 20.88
C ALA A 78 20.42 10.88 21.83
N GLY A 79 20.46 9.59 22.19
CA GLY A 79 19.53 9.01 23.17
C GLY A 79 19.70 9.52 24.60
N GLY A 80 20.85 10.16 24.92
CA GLY A 80 21.10 10.80 26.21
C GLY A 80 20.79 12.30 26.23
N GLU A 81 20.40 12.88 25.09
CA GLU A 81 20.11 14.31 24.96
C GLU A 81 18.65 14.62 25.38
N PRO A 82 18.35 15.86 25.82
CA PRO A 82 17.01 16.26 26.23
C PRO A 82 16.12 16.57 25.02
N LEU A 83 15.78 15.51 24.26
CA LEU A 83 14.97 15.59 23.05
C LEU A 83 13.51 15.94 23.36
N ASP A 84 12.89 16.76 22.51
CA ASP A 84 11.44 16.93 22.52
C ASP A 84 10.71 15.66 22.00
N PRO A 85 9.38 15.56 22.15
CA PRO A 85 8.65 14.35 21.75
C PRO A 85 8.82 13.95 20.28
N TRP A 86 8.87 14.91 19.36
CA TRP A 86 9.05 14.61 17.94
C TRP A 86 10.49 14.25 17.61
N GLN A 87 11.47 14.90 18.23
CA GLN A 87 12.88 14.52 18.12
C GLN A 87 13.12 13.10 18.64
N ALA A 88 12.48 12.73 19.76
CA ALA A 88 12.54 11.39 20.31
C ALA A 88 11.89 10.35 19.37
N ALA A 89 10.74 10.67 18.77
CA ALA A 89 10.11 9.83 17.76
C ALA A 89 10.98 9.69 16.50
N ASN A 90 11.61 10.76 16.05
CA ASN A 90 12.55 10.75 14.93
C ASN A 90 13.77 9.87 15.22
N LEU A 91 14.34 9.99 16.42
CA LEU A 91 15.44 9.12 16.83
C LEU A 91 15.03 7.64 16.84
N ARG A 92 13.80 7.31 17.24
CA ARG A 92 13.28 5.93 17.17
C ARG A 92 13.22 5.42 15.72
N GLU A 93 12.66 6.21 14.80
CA GLU A 93 12.58 5.82 13.38
C GLU A 93 13.99 5.73 12.74
N MET A 94 14.91 6.65 13.06
CA MET A 94 16.31 6.58 12.63
C MET A 94 17.01 5.29 13.11
N ARG A 95 16.78 4.89 14.36
CA ARG A 95 17.31 3.63 14.90
C ARG A 95 16.74 2.43 14.17
N ARG A 96 15.45 2.43 13.87
CA ARG A 96 14.80 1.36 13.11
C ARG A 96 15.38 1.25 11.70
N ASP A 97 15.48 2.37 10.98
CA ASP A 97 16.06 2.41 9.62
C ASP A 97 17.48 1.86 9.61
N HIS A 98 18.33 2.33 10.53
CA HIS A 98 19.71 1.86 10.67
C HIS A 98 19.78 0.36 11.00
N LEU A 99 18.95 -0.11 11.94
CA LEU A 99 18.94 -1.50 12.36
C LEU A 99 18.55 -2.44 11.22
N HIS A 100 17.52 -2.10 10.44
CA HIS A 100 17.15 -2.89 9.26
C HIS A 100 18.23 -2.88 8.18
N ALA A 101 18.88 -1.74 7.95
CA ALA A 101 19.94 -1.61 6.95
C ALA A 101 21.19 -2.42 7.33
N ALA A 102 21.56 -2.41 8.61
CA ALA A 102 22.75 -3.08 9.13
C ALA A 102 22.55 -4.58 9.45
N ALA A 103 21.30 -5.04 9.55
CA ALA A 103 21.00 -6.41 9.99
C ALA A 103 21.48 -7.51 9.04
N VAL A 104 21.54 -7.23 7.73
CA VAL A 104 21.88 -8.24 6.72
C VAL A 104 23.29 -8.00 6.19
N PRO A 105 24.20 -8.99 6.25
CA PRO A 105 25.54 -8.87 5.68
C PRO A 105 25.52 -8.49 4.20
N GLY A 106 26.45 -7.63 3.77
CA GLY A 106 26.46 -7.09 2.40
C GLY A 106 26.61 -8.15 1.30
N ASP A 107 27.33 -9.25 1.55
CA ASP A 107 27.44 -10.37 0.62
C ASP A 107 26.10 -11.10 0.43
N LEU A 108 25.32 -11.23 1.50
CA LEU A 108 23.97 -11.79 1.48
C LEU A 108 22.97 -10.84 0.80
N VAL A 109 23.04 -9.54 1.05
CA VAL A 109 22.24 -8.53 0.33
C VAL A 109 22.49 -8.63 -1.18
N ALA A 110 23.76 -8.66 -1.58
CA ALA A 110 24.14 -8.76 -2.99
C ALA A 110 23.72 -10.10 -3.63
N ALA A 111 23.81 -11.20 -2.89
CA ALA A 111 23.35 -12.51 -3.37
C ALA A 111 21.82 -12.54 -3.55
N LEU A 112 21.06 -12.05 -2.56
CA LEU A 112 19.60 -12.00 -2.61
C LEU A 112 19.12 -11.11 -3.76
N SER A 113 19.69 -9.91 -3.91
CA SER A 113 19.35 -9.00 -5.01
C SER A 113 19.54 -9.65 -6.40
N ARG A 114 20.67 -10.34 -6.63
CA ARG A 114 20.89 -11.05 -7.90
C ARG A 114 19.90 -12.20 -8.11
N ALA A 115 19.59 -12.95 -7.05
CA ALA A 115 18.63 -14.05 -7.12
C ALA A 115 17.22 -13.54 -7.46
N CYS A 116 16.76 -12.46 -6.81
CA CYS A 116 15.49 -11.82 -7.09
C CYS A 116 15.40 -11.33 -8.54
N SER A 117 16.39 -10.55 -9.02
CA SER A 117 16.37 -10.06 -10.41
C SER A 117 16.38 -11.19 -11.44
N ALA A 118 17.13 -12.27 -11.19
CA ALA A 118 17.13 -13.44 -12.05
C ALA A 118 15.77 -14.17 -12.03
N CYS A 119 15.19 -14.37 -10.85
CA CYS A 119 13.90 -15.02 -10.67
C CYS A 119 12.76 -14.23 -11.32
N GLU A 120 12.69 -12.93 -11.07
CA GLU A 120 11.73 -12.00 -11.66
C GLU A 120 11.83 -11.99 -13.20
N SER A 121 13.05 -11.97 -13.76
CA SER A 121 13.26 -12.04 -15.21
C SER A 121 12.70 -13.33 -15.80
N VAL A 122 12.98 -14.48 -15.18
CA VAL A 122 12.44 -15.78 -15.62
C VAL A 122 10.92 -15.83 -15.45
N TRP A 123 10.39 -15.29 -14.35
CA TRP A 123 8.97 -15.22 -14.08
C TRP A 123 8.20 -14.44 -15.15
N ARG A 124 8.73 -13.29 -15.62
CA ARG A 124 8.10 -12.48 -16.68
C ARG A 124 7.87 -13.28 -17.96
N ASP A 125 8.80 -14.18 -18.31
CA ASP A 125 8.69 -15.04 -19.50
C ASP A 125 7.89 -16.32 -19.22
N ALA A 126 7.97 -16.85 -18.00
CA ALA A 126 7.36 -18.12 -17.61
C ALA A 126 5.85 -17.99 -17.34
N ARG A 127 5.39 -16.88 -16.72
CA ARG A 127 3.98 -16.66 -16.37
C ARG A 127 3.07 -16.68 -17.60
N PRO A 128 3.32 -15.93 -18.69
CA PRO A 128 2.48 -15.99 -19.89
C PRO A 128 2.47 -17.38 -20.57
N ARG A 129 3.53 -18.17 -20.35
CA ARG A 129 3.66 -19.54 -20.88
C ARG A 129 3.14 -20.62 -19.93
N ASN A 130 2.65 -20.25 -18.75
CA ASN A 130 2.23 -21.17 -17.69
C ASN A 130 3.33 -22.19 -17.32
N ASP A 131 4.57 -21.74 -17.27
CA ASP A 131 5.75 -22.59 -17.11
C ASP A 131 6.32 -22.53 -15.68
N TYR A 132 5.58 -23.08 -14.72
CA TYR A 132 6.01 -23.07 -13.32
C TYR A 132 7.35 -23.79 -13.11
N ALA A 133 7.59 -24.87 -13.87
CA ALA A 133 8.80 -25.66 -13.78
C ALA A 133 10.06 -24.84 -14.11
N ALA A 134 9.97 -23.88 -15.05
CA ALA A 134 11.09 -22.99 -15.36
C ALA A 134 11.43 -22.02 -14.22
N VAL A 135 10.44 -21.53 -13.47
CA VAL A 135 10.67 -20.53 -12.42
C VAL A 135 10.95 -21.14 -11.04
N ALA A 136 10.45 -22.34 -10.76
CA ALA A 136 10.56 -22.97 -9.45
C ALA A 136 12.00 -23.04 -8.89
N PRO A 137 13.05 -23.43 -9.66
CA PRO A 137 14.42 -23.45 -9.16
C PRO A 137 14.95 -22.06 -8.77
N HIS A 138 14.50 -21.01 -9.45
CA HIS A 138 14.88 -19.63 -9.13
C HIS A 138 14.17 -19.15 -7.87
N LEU A 139 12.89 -19.49 -7.70
CA LEU A 139 12.13 -19.19 -6.50
C LEU A 139 12.69 -19.94 -5.27
N GLU A 140 13.18 -21.17 -5.43
CA GLU A 140 13.88 -21.91 -4.38
C GLU A 140 15.14 -21.17 -3.89
N GLU A 141 15.94 -20.63 -4.80
CA GLU A 141 17.13 -19.85 -4.44
C GLU A 141 16.77 -18.53 -3.74
N VAL A 142 15.74 -17.83 -4.24
CA VAL A 142 15.19 -16.64 -3.56
C VAL A 142 14.76 -17.00 -2.14
N LEU A 143 13.92 -18.03 -1.97
CA LEU A 143 13.42 -18.45 -0.66
C LEU A 143 14.57 -18.84 0.29
N ARG A 144 15.59 -19.56 -0.21
CA ARG A 144 16.76 -19.94 0.59
C ARG A 144 17.52 -18.72 1.10
N LEU A 145 17.73 -17.72 0.26
CA LEU A 145 18.42 -16.48 0.63
C LEU A 145 17.54 -15.60 1.53
N THR A 146 16.23 -15.52 1.27
CA THR A 146 15.26 -14.82 2.11
C THR A 146 15.23 -15.40 3.52
N ARG A 147 15.22 -16.73 3.69
CA ARG A 147 15.30 -17.36 5.03
C ARG A 147 16.57 -16.97 5.79
N ARG A 148 17.72 -16.87 5.11
CA ARG A 148 18.98 -16.40 5.73
C ARG A 148 18.90 -14.93 6.12
N ALA A 149 18.34 -14.08 5.27
CA ALA A 149 18.16 -12.66 5.55
C ALA A 149 17.15 -12.44 6.70
N ALA A 150 16.08 -13.22 6.74
CA ALA A 150 15.08 -13.23 7.80
C ALA A 150 15.70 -13.63 9.15
N ALA A 151 16.55 -14.66 9.18
CA ALA A 151 17.28 -15.05 10.39
C ALA A 151 18.21 -13.92 10.88
N ALA A 152 18.98 -13.30 9.98
CA ALA A 152 19.87 -12.19 10.34
C ALA A 152 19.10 -10.98 10.88
N LYS A 153 17.96 -10.62 10.25
CA LYS A 153 17.05 -9.58 10.74
C LYS A 153 16.42 -9.95 12.09
N ALA A 154 15.97 -11.19 12.26
CA ALA A 154 15.41 -11.69 13.50
C ALA A 154 16.41 -11.57 14.67
N ASP A 155 17.65 -12.00 14.46
CA ASP A 155 18.71 -11.88 15.47
C ASP A 155 18.98 -10.42 15.84
N ALA A 156 19.03 -9.52 14.85
CA ALA A 156 19.28 -8.10 15.08
C ALA A 156 18.11 -7.37 15.78
N LEU A 157 16.87 -7.74 15.45
CA LEU A 157 15.65 -7.11 15.97
C LEU A 157 15.12 -7.77 17.24
N GLY A 158 15.59 -8.97 17.58
CA GLY A 158 15.04 -9.79 18.66
C GLY A 158 13.61 -10.28 18.37
N LEU A 159 13.33 -10.63 17.11
CA LEU A 159 12.00 -11.02 16.61
C LEU A 159 12.00 -12.44 16.03
N ASP A 160 10.83 -12.98 15.76
CA ASP A 160 10.69 -14.16 14.89
C ASP A 160 11.07 -13.81 13.43
N PRO A 161 11.65 -14.74 12.64
CA PRO A 161 12.03 -14.49 11.26
C PRO A 161 10.93 -13.91 10.37
N TYR A 162 9.68 -14.36 10.51
CA TYR A 162 8.58 -13.81 9.73
C TYR A 162 8.22 -12.39 10.19
N ASP A 163 8.17 -12.17 11.50
CA ASP A 163 7.90 -10.84 12.08
C ASP A 163 8.97 -9.82 11.66
N ALA A 164 10.22 -10.24 11.58
CA ALA A 164 11.33 -9.39 11.14
C ALA A 164 11.24 -8.98 9.66
N LEU A 165 10.70 -9.85 8.80
CA LEU A 165 10.41 -9.52 7.40
C LEU A 165 9.19 -8.61 7.28
N MET A 166 8.13 -8.87 8.04
CA MET A 166 6.93 -8.05 8.03
C MET A 166 7.18 -6.63 8.57
N ASP A 167 7.98 -6.50 9.64
CA ASP A 167 8.31 -5.20 10.26
C ASP A 167 8.93 -4.22 9.28
N GLN A 168 9.65 -4.70 8.25
CA GLN A 168 10.27 -3.83 7.25
C GLN A 168 9.24 -3.05 6.42
N PHE A 169 8.03 -3.58 6.25
CA PHE A 169 6.94 -2.99 5.47
C PHE A 169 5.85 -2.38 6.36
N GLU A 170 5.49 -3.07 7.43
CA GLU A 170 4.56 -2.58 8.44
C GLU A 170 5.23 -2.57 9.81
N PRO A 171 5.76 -1.41 10.22
CA PRO A 171 6.48 -1.26 11.47
C PRO A 171 5.62 -1.66 12.66
N ASP A 172 6.23 -2.39 13.61
CA ASP A 172 5.59 -2.94 14.81
C ASP A 172 4.56 -4.06 14.55
N ALA A 173 4.26 -4.43 13.29
CA ALA A 173 3.35 -5.54 13.02
C ALA A 173 3.94 -6.88 13.49
N ARG A 174 3.13 -7.68 14.21
CA ARG A 174 3.52 -9.01 14.69
C ARG A 174 2.44 -10.03 14.36
N ARG A 175 2.83 -11.26 14.02
CA ARG A 175 1.89 -12.39 13.79
C ARG A 175 0.91 -12.57 14.95
N ALA A 176 1.35 -12.34 16.18
CA ALA A 176 0.50 -12.43 17.37
C ALA A 176 -0.74 -11.51 17.31
N GLU A 177 -0.68 -10.44 16.52
CA GLU A 177 -1.78 -9.48 16.33
C GLU A 177 -2.44 -9.61 14.96
N VAL A 178 -1.67 -9.97 13.94
CA VAL A 178 -2.18 -10.15 12.56
C VAL A 178 -2.96 -11.45 12.42
N ASP A 179 -2.50 -12.56 13.01
CA ASP A 179 -3.15 -13.87 12.90
C ASP A 179 -4.62 -13.82 13.36
N PRO A 180 -4.97 -13.31 14.56
CA PRO A 180 -6.36 -13.26 15.00
C PRO A 180 -7.26 -12.44 14.07
N ILE A 181 -6.76 -11.33 13.52
CA ILE A 181 -7.51 -10.44 12.63
C ILE A 181 -7.84 -11.14 11.31
N LEU A 182 -6.84 -11.77 10.70
CA LEU A 182 -7.00 -12.45 9.43
C LEU A 182 -7.82 -13.74 9.54
N GLU A 183 -7.63 -14.51 10.61
CA GLU A 183 -8.40 -15.73 10.86
C GLU A 183 -9.87 -15.45 11.18
N ASP A 184 -10.16 -14.36 11.90
CA ASP A 184 -11.54 -13.91 12.14
C ASP A 184 -12.25 -13.55 10.82
N TYR A 185 -11.57 -12.88 9.88
CA TYR A 185 -12.14 -12.62 8.56
C TYR A 185 -12.28 -13.90 7.73
N ALA A 186 -11.28 -14.78 7.74
CA ALA A 186 -11.32 -16.06 7.02
C ALA A 186 -12.50 -16.93 7.46
N ALA A 187 -12.84 -16.93 8.75
CA ALA A 187 -13.99 -17.64 9.29
C ALA A 187 -15.33 -16.98 8.92
N PHE A 188 -15.36 -15.65 8.84
CA PHE A 188 -16.56 -14.88 8.48
C PHE A 188 -16.92 -14.98 6.98
N LEU A 189 -15.92 -15.03 6.11
CA LEU A 189 -16.09 -14.83 4.68
C LEU A 189 -17.05 -15.83 4.00
N PRO A 190 -16.99 -17.16 4.22
CA PRO A 190 -17.79 -18.11 3.45
C PRO A 190 -19.31 -17.87 3.57
N ASP A 191 -19.81 -17.71 4.79
CA ASP A 191 -21.23 -17.46 5.04
C ASP A 191 -21.66 -16.10 4.48
N PHE A 192 -20.85 -15.07 4.71
CA PHE A 192 -21.13 -13.72 4.22
C PHE A 192 -21.11 -13.63 2.69
N LEU A 193 -20.14 -14.26 2.04
CA LEU A 193 -20.06 -14.34 0.58
C LEU A 193 -21.31 -15.02 0.02
N GLY A 194 -21.79 -16.09 0.65
CA GLY A 194 -23.06 -16.73 0.32
C GLY A 194 -24.23 -15.75 0.37
N GLU A 195 -24.40 -15.02 1.49
CA GLU A 195 -25.46 -14.02 1.64
C GLU A 195 -25.37 -12.92 0.55
N VAL A 196 -24.17 -12.42 0.26
CA VAL A 196 -23.96 -11.36 -0.75
C VAL A 196 -24.29 -11.85 -2.15
N LEU A 197 -23.86 -13.07 -2.52
CA LEU A 197 -24.17 -13.64 -3.84
C LEU A 197 -25.67 -13.92 -3.99
N GLU A 198 -26.34 -14.38 -2.94
CA GLU A 198 -27.79 -14.56 -2.93
C GLU A 198 -28.56 -13.25 -3.09
N GLU A 199 -28.16 -12.20 -2.36
CA GLU A 199 -28.77 -10.87 -2.48
C GLU A 199 -28.51 -10.28 -3.87
N GLN A 200 -27.28 -10.35 -4.37
CA GLN A 200 -26.91 -9.90 -5.71
C GLN A 200 -27.74 -10.60 -6.80
N ALA A 201 -28.01 -11.90 -6.66
CA ALA A 201 -28.80 -12.67 -7.62
C ALA A 201 -30.30 -12.28 -7.68
N ARG A 202 -30.81 -11.52 -6.70
CA ARG A 202 -32.19 -11.00 -6.70
C ARG A 202 -32.37 -9.80 -7.63
N HIS A 203 -31.26 -9.17 -8.02
CA HIS A 203 -31.26 -8.00 -8.89
C HIS A 203 -30.78 -8.37 -10.30
N PRO A 204 -31.20 -7.65 -11.35
CA PRO A 204 -30.65 -7.84 -12.68
C PRO A 204 -29.13 -7.59 -12.70
N ALA A 205 -28.41 -8.35 -13.53
CA ALA A 205 -26.99 -8.09 -13.74
C ALA A 205 -26.76 -6.64 -14.25
N PRO A 206 -25.75 -5.92 -13.75
CA PRO A 206 -25.45 -4.58 -14.21
C PRO A 206 -25.01 -4.59 -15.68
N ARG A 207 -25.34 -3.52 -16.39
CA ARG A 207 -24.82 -3.24 -17.74
C ARG A 207 -23.37 -2.80 -17.63
N VAL A 208 -22.51 -3.40 -18.44
CA VAL A 208 -21.12 -2.95 -18.60
C VAL A 208 -21.11 -1.88 -19.70
N PRO A 209 -20.49 -0.71 -19.48
CA PRO A 209 -20.34 0.29 -20.54
C PRO A 209 -19.59 -0.29 -21.75
N GLU A 210 -20.14 -0.13 -22.95
CA GLU A 210 -19.53 -0.63 -24.18
C GLU A 210 -18.76 0.49 -24.88
N GLY A 211 -17.44 0.32 -24.98
CA GLY A 211 -16.56 1.27 -25.68
C GLY A 211 -16.65 1.20 -27.21
N PRO A 212 -15.75 1.90 -27.93
CA PRO A 212 -14.56 2.55 -27.40
C PRO A 212 -14.84 3.92 -26.78
N PHE A 213 -14.17 4.21 -25.68
CA PHE A 213 -14.12 5.50 -25.00
C PHE A 213 -12.77 6.17 -25.33
N PRO A 214 -12.76 7.27 -26.11
CA PRO A 214 -11.53 7.89 -26.57
C PRO A 214 -10.58 8.21 -25.41
N ALA A 215 -9.30 7.84 -25.55
CA ALA A 215 -8.31 8.02 -24.48
C ALA A 215 -8.25 9.47 -23.95
N ASP A 216 -8.34 10.48 -24.83
CA ASP A 216 -8.35 11.89 -24.43
C ASP A 216 -9.56 12.29 -23.59
N ALA A 217 -10.72 11.66 -23.80
CA ALA A 217 -11.90 11.88 -22.98
C ALA A 217 -11.69 11.30 -21.57
N GLN A 218 -11.13 10.10 -21.47
CA GLN A 218 -10.76 9.49 -20.20
C GLN A 218 -9.71 10.33 -19.44
N ARG A 219 -8.68 10.84 -20.12
CA ARG A 219 -7.67 11.73 -19.50
C ARG A 219 -8.30 12.96 -18.86
N ARG A 220 -9.23 13.61 -19.56
CA ARG A 220 -9.93 14.80 -19.03
C ARG A 220 -10.83 14.45 -17.86
N LEU A 221 -11.61 13.38 -17.97
CA LEU A 221 -12.44 12.87 -16.89
C LEU A 221 -11.61 12.60 -15.64
N VAL A 222 -10.55 11.79 -15.75
CA VAL A 222 -9.66 11.46 -14.63
C VAL A 222 -9.06 12.72 -14.03
N ARG A 223 -8.55 13.64 -14.83
CA ARG A 223 -8.02 14.92 -14.35
C ARG A 223 -9.06 15.71 -13.53
N THR A 224 -10.30 15.80 -14.01
CA THR A 224 -11.38 16.47 -13.28
C THR A 224 -11.72 15.76 -11.96
N LEU A 225 -11.68 14.42 -11.93
CA LEU A 225 -11.91 13.67 -10.70
C LEU A 225 -10.79 13.89 -9.69
N LEU A 226 -9.53 13.89 -10.12
CA LEU A 226 -8.39 14.21 -9.28
C LEU A 226 -8.47 15.63 -8.71
N GLU A 227 -8.83 16.63 -9.53
CA GLU A 227 -9.08 18.01 -9.07
C GLU A 227 -10.21 18.08 -8.05
N THR A 228 -11.29 17.29 -8.25
CA THR A 228 -12.44 17.23 -7.34
C THR A 228 -12.06 16.63 -5.99
N VAL A 229 -11.32 15.52 -6.01
CA VAL A 229 -10.87 14.84 -4.79
C VAL A 229 -9.84 15.67 -4.04
N GLY A 230 -9.09 16.55 -4.72
CA GLY A 230 -8.16 17.50 -4.11
C GLY A 230 -6.69 17.21 -4.41
N PHE A 231 -6.38 16.48 -5.48
CA PHE A 231 -5.01 16.25 -5.92
C PHE A 231 -4.28 17.58 -6.17
N PRO A 232 -3.09 17.80 -5.58
CA PRO A 232 -2.39 19.08 -5.64
C PRO A 232 -1.59 19.22 -6.96
N PHE A 233 -2.26 19.57 -8.06
CA PHE A 233 -1.62 19.76 -9.37
C PHE A 233 -0.59 20.91 -9.42
N ASP A 234 -0.57 21.81 -8.45
CA ASP A 234 0.47 22.82 -8.28
C ASP A 234 1.79 22.24 -7.75
N GLN A 235 1.72 21.06 -7.11
CA GLN A 235 2.83 20.33 -6.50
C GLN A 235 2.91 18.89 -7.03
N GLY A 236 2.33 18.63 -8.19
CA GLY A 236 2.22 17.27 -8.68
C GLY A 236 1.74 17.13 -10.12
N ARG A 237 1.78 15.90 -10.62
CA ARG A 237 1.38 15.58 -12.00
C ARG A 237 0.81 14.17 -12.13
N MET A 238 0.07 13.98 -13.21
CA MET A 238 -0.45 12.69 -13.66
C MET A 238 0.16 12.34 -15.02
N ASP A 239 0.57 11.09 -15.19
CA ASP A 239 1.15 10.55 -16.41
C ASP A 239 0.59 9.15 -16.74
N GLU A 240 1.01 8.58 -17.88
CA GLU A 240 0.66 7.22 -18.27
C GLU A 240 1.84 6.26 -18.08
N SER A 241 1.55 5.06 -17.60
CA SER A 241 2.51 3.97 -17.43
C SER A 241 1.85 2.62 -17.70
N ALA A 242 2.64 1.55 -17.76
CA ALA A 242 2.12 0.19 -17.95
C ALA A 242 1.35 -0.35 -16.73
N HIS A 243 1.71 0.11 -15.53
CA HIS A 243 1.09 -0.26 -14.27
C HIS A 243 0.92 1.02 -13.43
N PRO A 244 -0.30 1.37 -13.00
CA PRO A 244 -0.53 2.53 -12.15
C PRO A 244 0.30 2.46 -10.85
N PHE A 245 0.80 3.61 -10.42
CA PHE A 245 1.49 3.79 -9.15
C PHE A 245 1.56 5.27 -8.76
N SER A 246 1.72 5.52 -7.47
CA SER A 246 1.99 6.80 -6.86
C SER A 246 3.44 6.87 -6.39
N THR A 247 4.07 8.02 -6.57
CA THR A 247 5.47 8.25 -6.22
C THR A 247 5.75 9.73 -6.00
N GLY A 248 6.98 10.06 -5.64
CA GLY A 248 7.43 11.41 -5.42
C GLY A 248 7.82 11.66 -3.97
N TYR A 249 7.67 12.90 -3.53
CA TYR A 249 8.00 13.37 -2.18
C TYR A 249 7.20 14.65 -1.86
N PRO A 250 7.13 15.10 -0.59
CA PRO A 250 6.43 16.33 -0.24
C PRO A 250 6.86 17.52 -1.12
N GLY A 251 5.91 18.09 -1.88
CA GLY A 251 6.13 19.16 -2.85
C GLY A 251 6.29 18.73 -4.32
N ASP A 252 6.39 17.43 -4.61
CA ASP A 252 6.38 16.84 -5.96
C ASP A 252 5.71 15.45 -5.92
N SER A 253 4.37 15.42 -5.97
CA SER A 253 3.55 14.20 -5.97
C SER A 253 3.23 13.76 -7.40
N ARG A 254 3.57 12.53 -7.76
CA ARG A 254 3.38 12.01 -9.12
C ARG A 254 2.55 10.75 -9.07
N ILE A 255 1.51 10.70 -9.89
CA ILE A 255 0.72 9.48 -10.08
C ILE A 255 0.76 9.07 -11.53
N THR A 256 0.63 7.78 -11.77
CA THR A 256 0.51 7.23 -13.11
C THR A 256 -0.78 6.45 -13.26
N ILE A 257 -1.35 6.48 -14.45
CA ILE A 257 -2.57 5.76 -14.81
C ILE A 257 -2.32 4.89 -16.05
N THR A 258 -3.19 3.93 -16.27
CA THR A 258 -3.23 3.17 -17.51
C THR A 258 -4.59 3.38 -18.15
N ILE A 259 -4.61 3.81 -19.41
CA ILE A 259 -5.83 4.04 -20.17
C ILE A 259 -6.03 2.89 -21.15
N LYS A 260 -7.22 2.30 -21.13
CA LYS A 260 -7.69 1.36 -22.13
C LYS A 260 -9.00 1.88 -22.70
N GLU A 261 -9.11 1.94 -24.03
CA GLU A 261 -10.30 2.51 -24.67
C GLU A 261 -11.57 1.69 -24.43
N ASP A 262 -11.45 0.42 -24.02
CA ASP A 262 -12.56 -0.46 -23.70
C ASP A 262 -12.91 -0.55 -22.21
N ASP A 263 -12.10 0.04 -21.32
CA ASP A 263 -12.28 -0.05 -19.86
C ASP A 263 -11.97 1.27 -19.14
N PRO A 264 -12.91 2.23 -19.15
CA PRO A 264 -12.74 3.51 -18.47
C PRO A 264 -12.85 3.39 -16.95
N ALA A 265 -13.50 2.34 -16.44
CA ALA A 265 -13.67 2.11 -15.01
C ALA A 265 -12.32 1.82 -14.34
N MET A 266 -11.46 1.02 -14.99
CA MET A 266 -10.10 0.76 -14.50
C MET A 266 -9.28 2.04 -14.41
N ALA A 267 -9.27 2.88 -15.45
CA ALA A 267 -8.51 4.13 -15.45
C ALA A 267 -8.99 5.08 -14.33
N VAL A 268 -10.30 5.20 -14.13
CA VAL A 268 -10.89 6.06 -13.08
C VAL A 268 -10.54 5.55 -11.68
N MET A 269 -10.81 4.29 -11.39
CA MET A 269 -10.61 3.75 -10.03
C MET A 269 -9.13 3.66 -9.67
N ALA A 270 -8.27 3.26 -10.60
CA ALA A 270 -6.82 3.28 -10.38
C ALA A 270 -6.33 4.71 -10.08
N ALA A 271 -6.78 5.72 -10.83
CA ALA A 271 -6.38 7.10 -10.57
C ALA A 271 -6.82 7.60 -9.19
N LEU A 272 -8.03 7.24 -8.76
CA LEU A 272 -8.56 7.59 -7.44
C LEU A 272 -7.80 6.88 -6.31
N HIS A 273 -7.40 5.62 -6.54
CA HIS A 273 -6.53 4.88 -5.64
C HIS A 273 -5.18 5.59 -5.45
N GLU A 274 -4.48 5.87 -6.55
CA GLU A 274 -3.20 6.58 -6.50
C GLU A 274 -3.31 8.00 -5.93
N CYS A 275 -4.45 8.66 -6.14
CA CYS A 275 -4.74 9.96 -5.55
C CYS A 275 -4.78 9.90 -4.02
N GLY A 276 -5.35 8.84 -3.43
CA GLY A 276 -5.37 8.70 -1.97
C GLY A 276 -3.97 8.53 -1.38
N HIS A 277 -3.10 7.76 -2.06
CA HIS A 277 -1.67 7.69 -1.72
C HIS A 277 -1.00 9.07 -1.79
N ALA A 278 -1.18 9.79 -2.90
CA ALA A 278 -0.59 11.11 -3.09
C ALA A 278 -1.09 12.14 -2.07
N LEU A 279 -2.36 12.07 -1.68
CA LEU A 279 -2.94 12.94 -0.66
C LEU A 279 -2.33 12.70 0.71
N TYR A 280 -1.98 11.46 1.06
CA TYR A 280 -1.27 11.21 2.31
C TYR A 280 0.10 11.90 2.30
N GLU A 281 0.90 11.65 1.26
CA GLU A 281 2.25 12.21 1.10
C GLU A 281 2.24 13.75 1.09
N ALA A 282 1.31 14.35 0.35
CA ALA A 282 1.20 15.80 0.23
C ALA A 282 0.81 16.51 1.55
N ASN A 283 0.23 15.78 2.50
CA ASN A 283 -0.24 16.33 3.78
C ASN A 283 0.61 15.90 4.98
N LEU A 284 1.79 15.31 4.73
CA LEU A 284 2.79 15.03 5.77
C LEU A 284 3.33 16.34 6.39
N PRO A 285 3.79 16.32 7.66
CA PRO A 285 4.20 17.52 8.39
C PRO A 285 5.49 18.12 7.80
N SER A 286 5.36 19.30 7.17
CA SER A 286 6.46 19.98 6.47
C SER A 286 7.65 20.32 7.36
N ASP A 287 7.42 20.60 8.64
CA ASP A 287 8.48 20.88 9.62
C ASP A 287 9.42 19.68 9.83
N TRP A 288 8.95 18.48 9.49
CA TRP A 288 9.68 17.22 9.57
C TRP A 288 10.01 16.63 8.20
N ALA A 289 9.92 17.43 7.13
CA ALA A 289 10.31 17.00 5.80
C ALA A 289 11.75 16.46 5.80
N ARG A 290 11.99 15.37 5.05
CA ARG A 290 13.29 14.68 4.95
C ARG A 290 13.82 14.11 6.26
N GLN A 291 13.00 14.01 7.30
CA GLN A 291 13.29 13.25 8.50
C GLN A 291 12.48 11.95 8.51
N PRO A 292 13.00 10.84 9.04
CA PRO A 292 12.26 9.58 9.16
C PRO A 292 10.88 9.73 9.81
N VAL A 293 10.74 10.53 10.87
CA VAL A 293 9.45 10.76 11.53
C VAL A 293 8.42 11.46 10.64
N GLY A 294 8.87 12.24 9.65
CA GLY A 294 8.01 12.97 8.73
C GLY A 294 7.48 12.12 7.57
N ARG A 295 7.85 10.84 7.49
CA ARG A 295 7.40 9.90 6.43
C ARG A 295 6.07 9.25 6.80
N ALA A 296 5.36 8.75 5.79
CA ALA A 296 4.18 7.90 5.95
C ALA A 296 4.46 6.69 6.87
N ARG A 297 3.48 6.33 7.72
CA ARG A 297 3.60 5.25 8.70
C ARG A 297 3.25 3.91 8.08
N GLY A 298 4.25 3.19 7.57
CA GLY A 298 4.07 1.81 7.09
C GLY A 298 3.13 1.70 5.89
N MET A 299 3.09 0.50 5.30
CA MET A 299 2.29 0.26 4.09
C MET A 299 0.79 0.12 4.38
N ALA A 300 0.39 -0.37 5.55
CA ALA A 300 -1.03 -0.54 5.87
C ALA A 300 -1.74 0.81 6.05
N VAL A 301 -1.12 1.78 6.75
CA VAL A 301 -1.71 3.12 6.84
C VAL A 301 -1.69 3.78 5.46
N HIS A 302 -0.61 3.63 4.69
CA HIS A 302 -0.52 4.18 3.34
C HIS A 302 -1.64 3.67 2.41
N GLU A 303 -1.80 2.35 2.35
CA GLU A 303 -2.87 1.67 1.62
C GLU A 303 -4.26 2.05 2.14
N SER A 304 -4.40 2.29 3.45
CA SER A 304 -5.69 2.73 3.96
C SER A 304 -6.11 4.09 3.37
N GLN A 305 -5.17 4.96 3.00
CA GLN A 305 -5.49 6.25 2.41
C GLN A 305 -5.95 6.13 0.96
N SER A 306 -5.33 5.24 0.16
CA SER A 306 -5.82 4.93 -1.18
C SER A 306 -7.21 4.31 -1.15
N LEU A 307 -7.43 3.35 -0.26
CA LEU A 307 -8.72 2.66 -0.11
C LEU A 307 -9.81 3.54 0.52
N ILE A 308 -9.47 4.52 1.36
CA ILE A 308 -10.44 5.52 1.84
C ILE A 308 -10.99 6.33 0.66
N VAL A 309 -10.12 6.77 -0.25
CA VAL A 309 -10.55 7.55 -1.42
C VAL A 309 -11.28 6.64 -2.41
N GLU A 310 -10.64 5.57 -2.89
CA GLU A 310 -11.21 4.70 -3.92
C GLU A 310 -12.42 3.91 -3.40
N MET A 311 -12.21 3.06 -2.40
CA MET A 311 -13.21 2.08 -1.97
C MET A 311 -14.25 2.68 -1.04
N GLN A 312 -13.86 3.49 -0.04
CA GLN A 312 -14.81 3.96 0.97
C GLN A 312 -15.64 5.16 0.49
N ALA A 313 -15.01 6.14 -0.17
CA ALA A 313 -15.67 7.36 -0.64
C ALA A 313 -16.16 7.24 -2.09
N CYS A 314 -15.30 6.93 -3.06
CA CYS A 314 -15.66 7.02 -4.47
C CYS A 314 -16.60 5.90 -4.97
N ARG A 315 -16.61 4.75 -4.29
CA ARG A 315 -17.61 3.69 -4.53
C ARG A 315 -18.85 3.81 -3.64
N SER A 316 -18.99 4.90 -2.88
CA SER A 316 -20.17 5.11 -2.04
C SER A 316 -21.40 5.50 -2.88
N PRO A 317 -22.63 5.18 -2.43
CA PRO A 317 -23.85 5.61 -3.12
C PRO A 317 -23.94 7.13 -3.31
N GLU A 318 -23.40 7.89 -2.36
CA GLU A 318 -23.36 9.35 -2.35
C GLU A 318 -22.49 9.88 -3.49
N PHE A 319 -21.25 9.40 -3.62
CA PHE A 319 -20.34 9.86 -4.67
C PHE A 319 -20.71 9.30 -6.05
N ILE A 320 -21.17 8.05 -6.15
CA ILE A 320 -21.61 7.48 -7.44
C ILE A 320 -22.75 8.30 -8.05
N GLY A 321 -23.67 8.82 -7.22
CA GLY A 321 -24.73 9.72 -7.69
C GLY A 321 -24.18 11.00 -8.32
N TRP A 322 -23.09 11.53 -7.79
CA TRP A 322 -22.38 12.69 -8.34
C TRP A 322 -21.54 12.36 -9.58
N LEU A 323 -20.90 11.19 -9.60
CA LEU A 323 -20.02 10.73 -10.68
C LEU A 323 -20.79 10.40 -11.96
N ALA A 324 -21.94 9.73 -11.84
CA ALA A 324 -22.78 9.27 -12.94
C ALA A 324 -23.01 10.31 -14.05
N PRO A 325 -23.55 11.53 -13.78
CA PRO A 325 -23.79 12.51 -14.83
C PRO A 325 -22.51 13.00 -15.52
N ARG A 326 -21.36 12.94 -14.86
CA ARG A 326 -20.06 13.35 -15.43
C ARG A 326 -19.48 12.28 -16.34
N LEU A 327 -19.69 11.01 -16.01
CA LEU A 327 -19.36 9.91 -16.92
C LEU A 327 -20.12 10.07 -18.23
N SER A 328 -21.44 10.33 -18.17
CA SER A 328 -22.25 10.61 -19.36
C SER A 328 -21.76 11.85 -20.13
N GLU A 329 -21.41 12.94 -19.44
CA GLU A 329 -20.90 14.17 -20.08
C GLU A 329 -19.60 13.94 -20.86
N TRP A 330 -18.64 13.22 -20.28
CA TRP A 330 -17.32 13.05 -20.87
C TRP A 330 -17.21 11.86 -21.83
N LEU A 331 -17.93 10.78 -21.55
CA LEU A 331 -17.81 9.50 -22.25
C LEU A 331 -19.00 9.21 -23.18
N GLY A 332 -20.03 10.06 -23.16
CA GLY A 332 -21.26 9.92 -23.94
C GLY A 332 -22.40 9.28 -23.14
N ASP A 333 -23.63 9.54 -23.58
CA ASP A 333 -24.83 9.01 -22.94
C ASP A 333 -24.94 7.49 -23.13
N ASP A 334 -24.78 6.74 -22.05
CA ASP A 334 -24.99 5.29 -21.99
C ASP A 334 -25.84 4.97 -20.73
N PRO A 335 -26.94 4.19 -20.85
CA PRO A 335 -27.66 3.67 -19.68
C PRO A 335 -26.79 2.92 -18.66
N ALA A 336 -25.61 2.43 -19.04
CA ALA A 336 -24.64 1.83 -18.13
C ALA A 336 -24.04 2.84 -17.13
N PHE A 337 -24.07 4.15 -17.44
CA PHE A 337 -23.65 5.22 -16.53
C PHE A 337 -24.77 5.70 -15.60
N ALA A 338 -25.97 5.10 -15.64
CA ALA A 338 -27.01 5.43 -14.68
C ALA A 338 -26.53 5.15 -13.23
N PRO A 339 -26.84 6.01 -12.24
CA PRO A 339 -26.34 5.87 -10.87
C PRO A 339 -26.57 4.48 -10.26
N ASP A 340 -27.78 3.93 -10.40
CA ASP A 340 -28.10 2.61 -9.83
C ASP A 340 -27.37 1.48 -10.53
N ASN A 341 -27.15 1.61 -11.85
CA ASN A 341 -26.34 0.64 -12.59
C ASN A 341 -24.87 0.68 -12.16
N LEU A 342 -24.29 1.87 -12.00
CA LEU A 342 -22.92 2.05 -11.53
C LEU A 342 -22.72 1.52 -10.11
N ARG A 343 -23.70 1.73 -9.21
CA ARG A 343 -23.68 1.14 -7.86
C ARG A 343 -23.63 -0.39 -7.94
N ALA A 344 -24.49 -0.99 -8.76
CA ALA A 344 -24.51 -2.44 -8.96
C ALA A 344 -23.22 -2.94 -9.64
N LEU A 345 -22.63 -2.17 -10.56
CA LEU A 345 -21.40 -2.52 -11.27
C LEU A 345 -20.19 -2.48 -10.33
N TYR A 346 -19.99 -1.39 -9.59
CA TYR A 346 -18.86 -1.23 -8.67
C TYR A 346 -19.01 -2.04 -7.37
N GLY A 347 -20.24 -2.41 -7.01
CA GLY A 347 -20.57 -3.32 -5.92
C GLY A 347 -20.70 -4.77 -6.34
N ARG A 348 -20.30 -5.14 -7.56
CA ARG A 348 -20.39 -6.53 -8.00
C ARG A 348 -19.35 -7.39 -7.28
N VAL A 349 -19.81 -8.50 -6.72
CA VAL A 349 -18.97 -9.50 -6.04
C VAL A 349 -18.92 -10.76 -6.88
N THR A 350 -17.72 -11.29 -7.11
CA THR A 350 -17.50 -12.52 -7.87
C THR A 350 -16.21 -13.18 -7.40
N PRO A 351 -16.26 -14.41 -6.88
CA PRO A 351 -15.05 -15.19 -6.65
C PRO A 351 -14.26 -15.34 -7.96
N ASP A 352 -13.03 -14.84 -7.97
CA ASP A 352 -12.12 -14.93 -9.12
C ASP A 352 -10.70 -15.29 -8.64
N PHE A 353 -9.80 -15.54 -9.58
CA PHE A 353 -8.44 -15.99 -9.30
C PHE A 353 -7.46 -14.85 -9.07
N ILE A 354 -7.68 -13.70 -9.70
CA ILE A 354 -6.69 -12.60 -9.79
C ILE A 354 -6.91 -11.59 -8.68
N ARG A 355 -5.97 -11.52 -7.73
CA ARG A 355 -6.07 -10.63 -6.55
C ARG A 355 -6.28 -9.17 -6.91
N VAL A 356 -5.52 -8.64 -7.87
CA VAL A 356 -5.60 -7.21 -8.26
C VAL A 356 -6.91 -6.84 -8.98
N GLU A 357 -7.71 -7.83 -9.35
CA GLU A 357 -9.03 -7.66 -9.99
C GLU A 357 -10.17 -8.03 -9.02
N ALA A 358 -9.86 -8.53 -7.82
CA ALA A 358 -10.84 -9.01 -6.86
C ALA A 358 -11.66 -7.86 -6.26
N ASP A 359 -12.92 -8.14 -5.97
CA ASP A 359 -13.84 -7.20 -5.31
C ASP A 359 -13.52 -7.03 -3.82
N GLU A 360 -14.11 -6.01 -3.19
CA GLU A 360 -13.83 -5.65 -1.78
C GLU A 360 -14.12 -6.80 -0.78
N VAL A 361 -15.08 -7.69 -1.09
CA VAL A 361 -15.46 -8.82 -0.22
C VAL A 361 -14.45 -9.96 -0.34
N THR A 362 -14.04 -10.30 -1.57
CA THR A 362 -13.18 -11.46 -1.83
C THR A 362 -11.69 -11.13 -1.74
N TYR A 363 -11.29 -9.87 -1.96
CA TYR A 363 -9.88 -9.41 -1.94
C TYR A 363 -9.07 -9.85 -0.70
N PRO A 364 -9.57 -9.74 0.55
CA PRO A 364 -8.82 -10.18 1.72
C PRO A 364 -8.50 -11.68 1.72
N ALA A 365 -9.34 -12.52 1.11
CA ALA A 365 -9.10 -13.96 1.03
C ALA A 365 -7.80 -14.27 0.25
N HIS A 366 -7.54 -13.52 -0.83
CA HIS A 366 -6.32 -13.66 -1.61
C HIS A 366 -5.07 -13.32 -0.78
N VAL A 367 -5.15 -12.29 0.05
CA VAL A 367 -4.06 -11.88 0.95
C VAL A 367 -3.84 -12.93 2.04
N ILE A 368 -4.93 -13.41 2.66
CA ILE A 368 -4.89 -14.46 3.69
C ILE A 368 -4.21 -15.73 3.16
N LEU A 369 -4.55 -16.14 1.94
CA LEU A 369 -3.89 -17.29 1.30
C LEU A 369 -2.37 -17.09 1.21
N ARG A 370 -1.93 -15.96 0.65
CA ARG A 370 -0.51 -15.65 0.49
C ARG A 370 0.20 -15.59 1.83
N TYR A 371 -0.40 -14.93 2.81
CA TYR A 371 0.13 -14.85 4.16
C TYR A 371 0.36 -16.23 4.80
N ARG A 372 -0.61 -17.14 4.70
CA ARG A 372 -0.49 -18.53 5.19
C ARG A 372 0.62 -19.28 4.45
N LEU A 373 0.68 -19.16 3.12
CA LEU A 373 1.70 -19.82 2.29
C LEU A 373 3.10 -19.28 2.57
N GLU A 374 3.28 -17.97 2.74
CA GLU A 374 4.57 -17.38 3.11
C GLU A 374 5.08 -17.93 4.44
N LYS A 375 4.22 -18.01 5.46
CA LYS A 375 4.60 -18.58 6.75
C LYS A 375 5.06 -20.03 6.60
N ALA A 376 4.31 -20.85 5.86
CA ALA A 376 4.67 -22.25 5.61
C ALA A 376 5.96 -22.40 4.80
N LEU A 377 6.14 -21.58 3.76
CA LEU A 377 7.37 -21.52 2.96
C LEU A 377 8.56 -21.08 3.83
N LEU A 378 8.42 -20.11 4.71
CA LEU A 378 9.54 -19.63 5.52
C LEU A 378 9.89 -20.60 6.65
N ALA A 379 8.89 -21.23 7.27
CA ALA A 379 9.08 -22.26 8.30
C ALA A 379 9.67 -23.57 7.75
N GLY A 380 9.51 -23.84 6.45
CA GLY A 380 9.94 -25.09 5.83
C GLY A 380 8.87 -26.19 5.83
N ASP A 381 7.65 -25.85 6.25
CA ASP A 381 6.48 -26.73 6.22
C ASP A 381 5.91 -26.93 4.80
N LEU A 382 6.23 -26.01 3.88
CA LEU A 382 5.88 -26.07 2.47
C LEU A 382 7.14 -25.98 1.59
N SER A 383 7.27 -26.89 0.62
CA SER A 383 8.30 -26.81 -0.42
C SER A 383 7.83 -25.94 -1.59
N VAL A 384 8.77 -25.38 -2.35
CA VAL A 384 8.42 -24.63 -3.57
C VAL A 384 7.74 -25.54 -4.59
N ALA A 385 8.18 -26.79 -4.73
CA ALA A 385 7.57 -27.75 -5.65
C ALA A 385 6.08 -28.00 -5.37
N ASP A 386 5.67 -27.98 -4.09
CA ASP A 386 4.29 -28.22 -3.66
C ASP A 386 3.42 -26.95 -3.65
N LEU A 387 4.01 -25.77 -3.89
CA LEU A 387 3.31 -24.48 -3.84
C LEU A 387 2.08 -24.39 -4.75
N PRO A 388 2.08 -24.89 -6.00
CA PRO A 388 0.88 -24.87 -6.83
C PRO A 388 -0.29 -25.64 -6.22
N GLY A 389 -0.03 -26.81 -5.63
CA GLY A 389 -1.07 -27.63 -4.99
C GLY A 389 -1.63 -26.96 -3.74
N ALA A 390 -0.75 -26.46 -2.87
CA ALA A 390 -1.16 -25.74 -1.65
C ALA A 390 -1.95 -24.46 -1.98
N TRP A 391 -1.60 -23.79 -3.08
CA TRP A 391 -2.37 -22.64 -3.58
C TRP A 391 -3.78 -23.04 -3.99
N ASP A 392 -3.93 -24.10 -4.78
CA ASP A 392 -5.23 -24.56 -5.27
C ASP A 392 -6.15 -24.98 -4.11
N GLU A 393 -5.61 -25.70 -3.13
CA GLU A 393 -6.34 -26.09 -1.92
C GLU A 393 -6.78 -24.87 -1.11
N GLY A 394 -5.92 -23.87 -0.96
CA GLY A 394 -6.23 -22.66 -0.23
C GLY A 394 -7.26 -21.76 -0.93
N MET A 395 -7.21 -21.65 -2.26
CA MET A 395 -8.23 -20.95 -3.05
C MET A 395 -9.60 -21.63 -2.94
N GLU A 396 -9.64 -22.97 -2.99
CA GLU A 396 -10.90 -23.69 -2.85
C GLU A 396 -11.47 -23.57 -1.43
N ALA A 397 -10.62 -23.65 -0.40
CA ALA A 397 -11.05 -23.51 0.98
C ALA A 397 -11.62 -22.12 1.30
N LEU A 398 -11.05 -21.06 0.72
CA LEU A 398 -11.45 -19.68 1.02
C LEU A 398 -12.55 -19.14 0.10
N LEU A 399 -12.53 -19.51 -1.19
CA LEU A 399 -13.38 -18.93 -2.23
C LEU A 399 -14.19 -19.96 -3.02
N GLY A 400 -14.01 -21.26 -2.77
CA GLY A 400 -14.74 -22.33 -3.46
C GLY A 400 -14.34 -22.55 -4.92
N ILE A 401 -13.19 -22.01 -5.34
CA ILE A 401 -12.70 -22.08 -6.73
C ILE A 401 -11.23 -22.52 -6.79
N ARG A 402 -10.85 -23.19 -7.87
CA ARG A 402 -9.46 -23.58 -8.14
C ARG A 402 -8.94 -22.91 -9.41
N PRO A 403 -7.74 -22.28 -9.38
CA PRO A 403 -7.12 -21.78 -10.59
C PRO A 403 -6.96 -22.89 -11.64
N PRO A 404 -7.20 -22.61 -12.93
CA PRO A 404 -7.05 -23.62 -13.97
C PRO A 404 -5.58 -23.93 -14.28
N CYS A 405 -4.65 -23.09 -13.83
CA CYS A 405 -3.22 -23.23 -14.08
C CYS A 405 -2.37 -22.32 -13.15
N PRO A 406 -1.07 -22.63 -12.93
CA PRO A 406 -0.16 -21.81 -12.13
C PRO A 406 -0.10 -20.32 -12.52
N ALA A 407 -0.22 -19.99 -13.82
CA ALA A 407 -0.24 -18.60 -14.28
C ALA A 407 -1.39 -17.76 -13.70
N LYS A 408 -2.55 -18.39 -13.45
CA LYS A 408 -3.69 -17.80 -12.73
C LYS A 408 -3.70 -18.18 -11.23
N GLY A 409 -2.79 -19.04 -10.80
CA GLY A 409 -2.59 -19.47 -9.42
C GLY A 409 -1.37 -18.78 -8.81
N CYS A 410 -0.43 -19.57 -8.28
CA CYS A 410 0.72 -19.09 -7.52
C CYS A 410 1.73 -18.22 -8.28
N MET A 411 1.64 -18.12 -9.61
CA MET A 411 2.48 -17.22 -10.41
C MET A 411 1.82 -15.88 -10.71
N GLN A 412 0.60 -15.62 -10.22
CA GLN A 412 -0.16 -14.45 -10.65
C GLN A 412 0.46 -13.12 -10.21
N ASP A 413 1.13 -13.10 -9.05
CA ASP A 413 1.77 -11.94 -8.45
C ASP A 413 3.30 -12.03 -8.54
N ILE A 414 3.95 -10.88 -8.63
CA ILE A 414 5.41 -10.76 -8.78
C ILE A 414 6.16 -10.91 -7.45
N HIS A 415 5.52 -10.60 -6.32
CA HIS A 415 6.15 -10.37 -5.02
C HIS A 415 7.09 -11.48 -4.52
N TRP A 416 6.75 -12.76 -4.68
CA TRP A 416 7.67 -13.82 -4.26
C TRP A 416 8.85 -14.00 -5.21
N PHE A 417 8.69 -13.62 -6.46
CA PHE A 417 9.71 -13.73 -7.50
C PHE A 417 10.68 -12.53 -7.47
N ASP A 418 10.26 -11.39 -6.93
CA ASP A 418 11.14 -10.24 -6.62
C ASP A 418 11.66 -10.22 -5.16
N GLY A 419 11.19 -11.14 -4.31
CA GLY A 419 11.68 -11.36 -2.95
C GLY A 419 10.93 -10.59 -1.85
N ALA A 420 9.80 -9.94 -2.17
CA ALA A 420 8.92 -9.28 -1.21
C ALA A 420 8.09 -10.26 -0.36
N PHE A 421 8.74 -10.93 0.61
CA PHE A 421 8.08 -11.76 1.64
C PHE A 421 7.72 -10.93 2.88
N GLY A 422 6.54 -11.15 3.46
CA GLY A 422 6.02 -10.36 4.59
C GLY A 422 5.28 -9.09 4.17
N TYR A 423 5.09 -8.88 2.86
CA TYR A 423 4.46 -7.68 2.30
C TYR A 423 2.93 -7.81 2.22
N PHE A 424 2.40 -8.94 1.74
CA PHE A 424 0.95 -9.06 1.47
C PHE A 424 0.01 -8.68 2.61
N PRO A 425 0.30 -8.95 3.90
CA PRO A 425 -0.59 -8.58 5.00
C PRO A 425 -0.95 -7.10 5.03
N THR A 426 -0.06 -6.22 4.55
CA THR A 426 -0.27 -4.77 4.61
C THR A 426 -1.48 -4.34 3.80
N TYR A 427 -1.82 -5.06 2.72
CA TYR A 427 -3.00 -4.76 1.91
C TYR A 427 -4.32 -4.94 2.67
N THR A 428 -4.52 -6.09 3.31
CA THR A 428 -5.76 -6.34 4.08
C THR A 428 -5.80 -5.53 5.36
N LEU A 429 -4.67 -5.34 6.03
CA LEU A 429 -4.59 -4.44 7.18
C LEU A 429 -4.95 -3.00 6.77
N GLY A 430 -4.52 -2.57 5.57
CA GLY A 430 -4.91 -1.29 4.99
C GLY A 430 -6.41 -1.18 4.73
N ALA A 431 -7.03 -2.19 4.13
CA ALA A 431 -8.48 -2.22 3.89
C ALA A 431 -9.29 -2.14 5.19
N MET A 432 -8.88 -2.88 6.23
CA MET A 432 -9.54 -2.84 7.54
C MET A 432 -9.33 -1.49 8.24
N THR A 433 -8.12 -0.93 8.14
CA THR A 433 -7.79 0.39 8.68
C THR A 433 -8.60 1.48 7.97
N ALA A 434 -8.79 1.38 6.65
CA ALA A 434 -9.58 2.30 5.85
C ALA A 434 -11.04 2.37 6.33
N ALA A 435 -11.69 1.22 6.51
CA ALA A 435 -13.05 1.16 7.01
C ALA A 435 -13.18 1.69 8.44
N GLN A 436 -12.21 1.38 9.32
CA GLN A 436 -12.23 1.89 10.70
C GLN A 436 -12.03 3.40 10.77
N LEU A 437 -11.11 3.95 10.00
CA LEU A 437 -10.89 5.40 9.89
C LEU A 437 -12.09 6.11 9.28
N MET A 438 -12.67 5.58 8.20
CA MET A 438 -13.88 6.14 7.58
C MET A 438 -15.06 6.14 8.56
N ALA A 439 -15.26 5.06 9.30
CA ALA A 439 -16.31 4.98 10.32
C ALA A 439 -16.10 6.04 11.43
N ALA A 440 -14.87 6.23 11.90
CA ALA A 440 -14.54 7.27 12.88
C ALA A 440 -14.76 8.69 12.33
N ALA A 441 -14.33 8.94 11.08
CA ALA A 441 -14.53 10.23 10.42
C ALA A 441 -16.02 10.57 10.29
N ARG A 442 -16.85 9.62 9.86
CA ARG A 442 -18.32 9.79 9.74
C ARG A 442 -18.98 9.99 11.11
N ALA A 443 -18.49 9.34 12.16
CA ALA A 443 -19.01 9.53 13.51
C ALA A 443 -18.69 10.93 14.07
N GLU A 444 -17.48 11.44 13.87
CA GLU A 444 -17.11 12.80 14.30
C GLU A 444 -17.73 13.89 13.41
N ARG A 445 -17.85 13.61 12.10
CA ARG A 445 -18.38 14.52 11.08
C ARG A 445 -19.52 13.85 10.29
N PRO A 446 -20.74 13.84 10.85
CA PRO A 446 -21.90 13.21 10.19
C PRO A 446 -22.30 13.82 8.84
N GLY A 447 -21.78 15.00 8.48
CA GLY A 447 -22.03 15.66 7.19
C GLY A 447 -21.23 15.11 6.01
N ILE A 448 -20.17 14.31 6.26
CA ILE A 448 -19.30 13.79 5.18
C ILE A 448 -20.08 13.11 4.05
N PRO A 449 -21.07 12.21 4.31
CA PRO A 449 -21.85 11.62 3.23
C PRO A 449 -22.57 12.66 2.36
N ASP A 450 -23.19 13.67 2.97
CA ASP A 450 -23.86 14.75 2.24
C ASP A 450 -22.87 15.56 1.41
N ASP A 451 -21.66 15.82 1.93
CA ASP A 451 -20.60 16.53 1.21
C ASP A 451 -20.15 15.75 -0.05
N LEU A 452 -20.01 14.42 0.06
CA LEU A 452 -19.68 13.54 -1.07
C LEU A 452 -20.75 13.56 -2.17
N THR A 453 -22.04 13.77 -1.85
CA THR A 453 -23.08 13.94 -2.89
C THR A 453 -22.85 15.15 -3.79
N ARG A 454 -22.04 16.11 -3.34
CA ARG A 454 -21.67 17.32 -4.07
C ARG A 454 -20.25 17.26 -4.63
N GLY A 455 -19.55 16.15 -4.43
CA GLY A 455 -18.14 15.97 -4.80
C GLY A 455 -17.20 16.78 -3.91
N ASP A 456 -17.62 17.14 -2.70
CA ASP A 456 -16.77 17.89 -1.76
C ASP A 456 -16.06 16.93 -0.80
N PHE A 457 -14.75 16.76 -1.01
CA PHE A 457 -13.89 15.93 -0.16
C PHE A 457 -13.25 16.71 0.98
N GLY A 458 -13.40 18.05 1.02
CA GLY A 458 -12.72 18.93 1.98
C GLY A 458 -12.88 18.47 3.43
N PRO A 459 -14.11 18.24 3.92
CA PRO A 459 -14.34 17.80 5.29
C PRO A 459 -13.71 16.44 5.64
N LEU A 460 -13.71 15.48 4.71
CA LEU A 460 -13.05 14.18 4.88
C LEU A 460 -11.53 14.35 4.92
N LEU A 461 -10.96 15.09 3.97
CA LEU A 461 -9.51 15.34 3.91
C LEU A 461 -9.00 16.13 5.10
N ASP A 462 -9.76 17.10 5.60
CA ASP A 462 -9.41 17.86 6.79
C ASP A 462 -9.37 16.97 8.05
N TRP A 463 -10.29 16.00 8.14
CA TRP A 463 -10.26 15.01 9.21
C TRP A 463 -9.02 14.11 9.09
N LEU A 464 -8.76 13.54 7.91
CA LEU A 464 -7.59 12.69 7.68
C LEU A 464 -6.28 13.44 7.92
N ARG A 465 -6.17 14.70 7.48
CA ARG A 465 -5.00 15.55 7.71
C ARG A 465 -4.72 15.69 9.20
N ARG A 466 -5.75 15.97 10.00
CA ARG A 466 -5.61 16.18 11.45
C ARG A 466 -5.27 14.90 12.20
N HIS A 467 -5.95 13.80 11.88
CA HIS A 467 -5.88 12.58 12.69
C HIS A 467 -4.84 11.57 12.19
N VAL A 468 -4.45 11.65 10.91
CA VAL A 468 -3.58 10.66 10.26
C VAL A 468 -2.39 11.34 9.59
N HIS A 469 -2.59 12.22 8.60
CA HIS A 469 -1.50 12.68 7.74
C HIS A 469 -0.45 13.49 8.51
N SER A 470 -0.89 14.46 9.31
CA SER A 470 0.00 15.31 10.13
C SER A 470 0.73 14.56 11.24
N ARG A 471 0.31 13.33 11.57
CA ARG A 471 0.98 12.47 12.55
C ARG A 471 2.17 11.73 11.93
N ALA A 472 2.16 11.46 10.62
CA ALA A 472 3.24 10.76 9.93
C ALA A 472 3.70 9.53 10.74
N SER A 473 5.02 9.36 10.95
CA SER A 473 5.61 8.29 11.75
C SER A 473 5.94 8.72 13.19
N SER A 474 5.29 9.77 13.72
CA SER A 474 5.48 10.19 15.12
C SER A 474 4.98 9.15 16.13
N LEU A 475 3.94 8.40 15.76
CA LEU A 475 3.31 7.33 16.53
C LEU A 475 3.58 5.96 15.90
N SER A 476 3.47 4.89 16.70
CA SER A 476 3.32 3.53 16.14
C SER A 476 1.98 3.41 15.39
N THR A 477 1.85 2.44 14.48
CA THR A 477 0.58 2.21 13.75
C THR A 477 -0.59 2.00 14.72
N ARG A 478 -0.37 1.25 15.81
CA ARG A 478 -1.41 1.02 16.83
C ARG A 478 -1.84 2.31 17.52
N GLU A 479 -0.88 3.13 17.95
CA GLU A 479 -1.17 4.41 18.62
C GLU A 479 -1.90 5.37 17.68
N LEU A 480 -1.45 5.48 16.42
CA LEU A 480 -2.09 6.29 15.39
C LEU A 480 -3.56 5.92 15.20
N VAL A 481 -3.85 4.62 14.95
CA VAL A 481 -5.23 4.15 14.76
C VAL A 481 -6.06 4.30 16.02
N THR A 482 -5.47 4.04 17.20
CA THR A 482 -6.16 4.19 18.49
C THR A 482 -6.50 5.65 18.78
N GLU A 483 -5.59 6.58 18.53
CA GLU A 483 -5.83 8.01 18.73
C GLU A 483 -6.88 8.54 17.75
N ALA A 484 -6.82 8.12 16.47
CA ALA A 484 -7.76 8.57 15.45
C ALA A 484 -9.18 8.00 15.63
N THR A 485 -9.31 6.77 16.16
CA THR A 485 -10.58 6.03 16.15
C THR A 485 -11.12 5.66 17.53
N GLY A 486 -10.34 5.92 18.59
CA GLY A 486 -10.67 5.59 19.97
C GLY A 486 -10.40 4.14 20.38
N ARG A 487 -9.94 3.28 19.46
CA ARG A 487 -9.64 1.85 19.72
C ARG A 487 -8.57 1.31 18.77
N SER A 488 -7.95 0.19 19.14
CA SER A 488 -7.04 -0.54 18.26
C SER A 488 -7.74 -1.01 16.98
N LEU A 489 -6.95 -1.45 15.97
CA LEU A 489 -7.50 -2.05 14.76
C LEU A 489 -8.42 -3.23 15.12
N ASP A 490 -9.66 -3.18 14.63
CA ASP A 490 -10.72 -4.14 14.92
C ASP A 490 -11.41 -4.56 13.62
N PRO A 491 -11.31 -5.84 13.19
CA PRO A 491 -11.90 -6.31 11.95
C PRO A 491 -13.43 -6.19 11.93
N ALA A 492 -14.10 -5.99 13.07
CA ALA A 492 -15.53 -5.73 13.14
C ALA A 492 -15.94 -4.46 12.39
N ALA A 493 -15.09 -3.43 12.33
CA ALA A 493 -15.36 -2.22 11.56
C ALA A 493 -15.49 -2.51 10.06
N PHE A 494 -14.59 -3.32 9.53
CA PHE A 494 -14.62 -3.74 8.12
C PHE A 494 -15.82 -4.63 7.83
N ARG A 495 -16.14 -5.59 8.71
CA ARG A 495 -17.35 -6.42 8.54
C ARG A 495 -18.64 -5.62 8.56
N ALA A 496 -18.77 -4.65 9.47
CA ALA A 496 -19.93 -3.77 9.53
C ALA A 496 -20.08 -2.96 8.23
N HIS A 497 -18.97 -2.41 7.73
CA HIS A 497 -18.92 -1.74 6.42
C HIS A 497 -19.40 -2.64 5.29
N LEU A 498 -18.89 -3.87 5.18
CA LEU A 498 -19.30 -4.81 4.14
C LEU A 498 -20.80 -5.17 4.25
N ARG A 499 -21.32 -5.42 5.47
CA ARG A 499 -22.75 -5.70 5.67
C ARG A 499 -23.63 -4.53 5.24
N ALA A 500 -23.24 -3.31 5.61
CA ALA A 500 -23.97 -2.11 5.22
C ALA A 500 -23.97 -1.93 3.70
N ARG A 501 -22.80 -2.10 3.05
CA ARG A 501 -22.63 -1.90 1.61
C ARG A 501 -23.34 -2.95 0.76
N TYR A 502 -23.21 -4.23 1.11
CA TYR A 502 -23.63 -5.33 0.24
C TYR A 502 -24.99 -5.93 0.61
N LEU A 503 -25.44 -5.77 1.86
CA LEU A 503 -26.72 -6.32 2.33
C LEU A 503 -27.70 -5.25 2.84
N GLY A 504 -27.27 -3.98 2.94
CA GLY A 504 -28.10 -2.90 3.48
C GLY A 504 -28.47 -3.08 4.97
N ARG A 505 -27.62 -3.75 5.74
CA ARG A 505 -27.82 -4.04 7.17
C ARG A 505 -26.72 -3.40 8.02
N ASP A 506 -27.10 -2.82 9.16
CA ASP A 506 -26.16 -2.35 10.20
C ASP A 506 -25.63 -3.50 11.06
#